data_AF-A0A9D5GAN9-F1
#
_entry.id   AF-A0A9D5GAN9-F1
#
_cell.length_a   1.000
_cell.length_b   1.000
_cell.length_c   1.000
_cell.angle_alpha   90.00
_cell.angle_beta   90.00
_cell.angle_gamma   90.00
#
_symmetry.space_group_name_H-M   'P 1'
#
loop_
_entity.id
_entity.type
_entity.pdbx_description
1 polymer ?
#
loop_
_entity_poly.entity_id
_entity_poly.type
_entity_poly.pdbx_seq_one_letter_code
_entity_poly.pdbx_strand_id
1 'polypeptide(L)'
;MNTSRCRMANVDVPGAPWALRLPWLFGLENMAATVAKVMGTLPPEERAKAVVFGDNYGDAGAIDFYAAKYHLPSAISGHNNYYLWGTHAWNGAVIVRIGDKVQTLKRICERAYQAATIVSPNAMPYKTDLPVNVCIYLKVPLAQIWPSLKEYI
;
A
#
# COMPACT_ATOMS: atom_id res chain seq x y z
N MET A 1 -1.56 -20.67 -27.64
CA MET A 1 -2.60 -19.86 -26.96
C MET A 1 -3.32 -20.74 -25.97
N ASN A 2 -3.02 -20.63 -24.68
CA ASN A 2 -3.78 -21.31 -23.64
C ASN A 2 -3.78 -20.43 -22.38
N THR A 3 -4.91 -19.81 -22.09
CA THR A 3 -5.12 -18.94 -20.93
C THR A 3 -5.52 -19.82 -19.75
N SER A 4 -4.53 -20.30 -19.01
CA SER A 4 -4.74 -20.90 -17.69
C SER A 4 -5.29 -19.82 -16.75
N ARG A 5 -6.61 -19.85 -16.53
CA ARG A 5 -7.29 -19.12 -15.45
C ARG A 5 -6.55 -19.39 -14.15
N CYS A 6 -5.90 -18.35 -13.61
CA CYS A 6 -5.45 -18.35 -12.23
C CYS A 6 -6.72 -18.39 -11.35
N ARG A 7 -7.08 -19.58 -10.84
CA ARG A 7 -8.15 -19.69 -9.84
C ARG A 7 -7.71 -18.87 -8.64
N MET A 8 -8.62 -18.07 -8.09
CA MET A 8 -8.48 -17.53 -6.73
C MET A 8 -8.24 -18.72 -5.80
N ALA A 9 -6.99 -18.95 -5.43
CA ALA A 9 -6.66 -19.92 -4.40
C ALA A 9 -7.10 -19.28 -3.09
N ASN A 10 -8.21 -19.78 -2.52
CA ASN A 10 -8.53 -19.54 -1.13
C ASN A 10 -7.32 -19.99 -0.32
N VAL A 11 -6.66 -19.05 0.35
CA VAL A 11 -5.59 -19.36 1.29
C VAL A 11 -6.25 -20.00 2.51
N ASP A 12 -6.45 -21.32 2.47
CA ASP A 12 -6.89 -22.12 3.62
C ASP A 12 -5.75 -22.18 4.63
N VAL A 13 -5.84 -21.31 5.65
CA VAL A 13 -5.04 -21.41 6.88
C VAL A 13 -5.85 -22.29 7.84
N PRO A 14 -5.42 -23.53 8.10
CA PRO A 14 -6.21 -24.45 8.93
C PRO A 14 -6.36 -23.90 10.36
N GLY A 15 -7.59 -23.77 10.85
CA GLY A 15 -7.90 -23.42 12.25
C GLY A 15 -8.34 -21.98 12.54
N ALA A 16 -8.34 -21.07 11.57
CA ALA A 16 -8.92 -19.74 11.77
C ALA A 16 -10.46 -19.80 11.71
N PRO A 17 -11.21 -19.34 12.73
CA PRO A 17 -12.66 -19.27 12.67
C PRO A 17 -13.10 -18.46 11.44
N TRP A 18 -14.06 -18.98 10.67
CA TRP A 18 -14.58 -18.33 9.45
C TRP A 18 -15.00 -16.86 9.69
N ALA A 19 -15.43 -16.54 10.92
CA ALA A 19 -15.84 -15.22 11.36
C ALA A 19 -14.70 -14.19 11.39
N LEU A 20 -13.44 -14.60 11.58
CA LEU A 20 -12.28 -13.71 11.54
C LEU A 20 -11.63 -13.64 10.15
N ARG A 21 -11.90 -14.63 9.29
CA ARG A 21 -11.24 -14.80 7.99
C ARG A 21 -11.78 -13.88 6.91
N LEU A 22 -13.09 -13.67 6.90
CA LEU A 22 -13.78 -12.88 5.88
C LEU A 22 -13.62 -11.36 6.07
N PRO A 23 -13.76 -10.79 7.28
CA PRO A 23 -13.64 -9.34 7.49
C PRO A 23 -12.23 -8.81 7.18
N TRP A 24 -11.20 -9.60 7.47
CA TRP A 24 -9.82 -9.27 7.11
C TRP A 24 -9.62 -9.23 5.59
N LEU A 25 -10.10 -10.22 4.85
CA LEU A 25 -9.90 -10.30 3.40
C LEU A 25 -10.76 -9.28 2.62
N PHE A 26 -11.99 -8.99 3.08
CA PHE A 26 -12.90 -8.07 2.39
C PHE A 26 -12.37 -6.63 2.32
N GLY A 27 -11.59 -6.19 3.32
CA GLY A 27 -10.99 -4.86 3.31
C GLY A 27 -9.78 -4.73 2.37
N LEU A 28 -9.02 -5.81 2.19
CA LEU A 28 -7.71 -5.78 1.51
C LEU A 28 -7.82 -5.63 -0.01
N GLU A 29 -8.78 -6.33 -0.63
CA GLU A 29 -8.99 -6.17 -2.07
C GLU A 29 -9.48 -4.76 -2.42
N ASN A 30 -10.43 -4.23 -1.65
CA ASN A 30 -10.93 -2.87 -1.84
C ASN A 30 -9.83 -1.83 -1.62
N MET A 31 -8.95 -2.04 -0.64
CA MET A 31 -7.76 -1.23 -0.42
C MET A 31 -6.86 -1.22 -1.66
N ALA A 32 -6.49 -2.41 -2.17
CA ALA A 32 -5.65 -2.52 -3.37
C ALA A 32 -6.31 -1.88 -4.61
N ALA A 33 -7.61 -2.10 -4.80
CA ALA A 33 -8.38 -1.49 -5.88
C ALA A 33 -8.43 0.04 -5.77
N THR A 34 -8.57 0.57 -4.55
CA THR A 34 -8.57 2.02 -4.30
C THR A 34 -7.19 2.62 -4.59
N VAL A 35 -6.12 1.97 -4.12
CA VAL A 35 -4.74 2.38 -4.44
C VAL A 35 -4.49 2.35 -5.94
N ALA A 36 -4.98 1.33 -6.65
CA ALA A 36 -4.85 1.25 -8.11
C ALA A 36 -5.57 2.39 -8.84
N LYS A 37 -6.76 2.77 -8.37
CA LYS A 37 -7.47 3.96 -8.89
C LYS A 37 -6.65 5.23 -8.66
N VAL A 38 -6.11 5.42 -7.46
CA VAL A 38 -5.26 6.58 -7.13
C VAL A 38 -3.99 6.60 -8.00
N MET A 39 -3.32 5.46 -8.18
CA MET A 39 -2.18 5.34 -9.11
C MET A 39 -2.60 5.69 -10.55
N GLY A 40 -3.80 5.31 -10.95
CA GLY A 40 -4.37 5.61 -12.27
C GLY A 40 -4.65 7.10 -12.52
N THR A 41 -4.88 7.90 -11.48
CA THR A 41 -5.09 9.36 -11.62
C THR A 41 -3.80 10.17 -11.67
N LEU A 42 -2.65 9.56 -11.36
CA LEU A 42 -1.36 10.22 -11.45
C LEU A 42 -0.97 10.48 -12.92
N PRO A 43 -0.33 11.62 -13.22
CA PRO A 43 0.33 11.85 -14.50
C PRO A 43 1.27 10.68 -14.86
N PRO A 44 1.38 10.29 -16.14
CA PRO A 44 2.18 9.12 -16.54
C PRO A 44 3.63 9.14 -16.03
N GLU A 45 4.25 10.31 -15.97
CA GLU A 45 5.62 10.47 -15.50
C GLU A 45 5.75 10.29 -13.97
N GLU A 46 4.77 10.77 -13.20
CA GLU A 46 4.71 10.56 -11.74
C GLU A 46 4.39 9.10 -11.43
N ARG A 47 3.44 8.51 -12.16
CA ARG A 47 3.03 7.12 -12.02
C ARG A 47 4.17 6.14 -12.27
N ALA A 48 5.02 6.41 -13.27
CA ALA A 48 6.19 5.57 -13.58
C ALA A 48 7.24 5.57 -12.45
N LYS A 49 7.24 6.59 -11.59
CA LYS A 49 8.17 6.76 -10.47
C LYS A 49 7.52 6.45 -9.11
N ALA A 50 6.28 5.99 -9.11
CA ALA A 50 5.48 5.81 -7.91
C ALA A 50 5.65 4.42 -7.30
N VAL A 51 5.69 4.39 -5.97
CA VAL A 51 5.60 3.16 -5.16
C VAL A 51 4.43 3.26 -4.18
N VAL A 52 3.95 2.11 -3.74
CA VAL A 52 2.96 2.05 -2.68
C VAL A 52 3.66 1.86 -1.35
N PHE A 53 3.38 2.72 -0.38
CA PHE A 53 3.89 2.59 0.98
C PHE A 53 2.79 2.09 1.90
N GLY A 54 2.93 0.85 2.36
CA GLY A 54 2.04 0.26 3.36
C GLY A 54 2.43 0.69 4.77
N ASP A 55 1.45 1.07 5.58
CA ASP A 55 1.68 1.51 6.96
C ASP A 55 2.22 0.38 7.84
N ASN A 56 1.81 -0.86 7.56
CA ASN A 56 2.33 -2.08 8.16
C ASN A 56 2.58 -3.16 7.09
N TYR A 57 3.28 -4.24 7.47
CA TYR A 57 3.55 -5.37 6.56
C TYR A 57 2.27 -6.05 6.04
N GLY A 58 1.15 -5.97 6.75
CA GLY A 58 -0.13 -6.51 6.29
C GLY A 58 -0.72 -5.72 5.12
N ASP A 59 -0.64 -4.39 5.19
CA ASP A 59 -1.07 -3.50 4.10
C ASP A 59 -0.14 -3.62 2.89
N ALA A 60 1.18 -3.64 3.12
CA ALA A 60 2.14 -3.87 2.05
C ALA A 60 1.97 -5.26 1.40
N GLY A 61 1.76 -6.29 2.22
CA GLY A 61 1.48 -7.66 1.75
C GLY A 61 0.20 -7.77 0.94
N ALA A 62 -0.85 -7.04 1.30
CA ALA A 62 -2.07 -7.00 0.51
C ALA A 62 -1.86 -6.38 -0.86
N ILE A 63 -1.07 -5.30 -0.94
CA ILE A 63 -0.74 -4.65 -2.21
C ILE A 63 0.05 -5.60 -3.10
N ASP A 64 1.08 -6.25 -2.57
CA ASP A 64 1.87 -7.23 -3.34
C ASP A 64 1.03 -8.43 -3.79
N PHE A 65 0.14 -8.92 -2.92
CA PHE A 65 -0.76 -10.03 -3.25
C PHE A 65 -1.69 -9.70 -4.42
N TYR A 66 -2.24 -8.48 -4.46
CA TYR A 66 -3.13 -8.02 -5.52
C TYR A 66 -2.41 -7.30 -6.68
N ALA A 67 -1.08 -7.21 -6.66
CA ALA A 67 -0.32 -6.45 -7.63
C ALA A 67 -0.53 -6.93 -9.07
N ALA A 68 -0.57 -8.25 -9.29
CA ALA A 68 -0.84 -8.82 -10.60
C ALA A 68 -2.25 -8.51 -11.13
N LYS A 69 -3.25 -8.42 -10.23
CA LYS A 69 -4.64 -8.15 -10.59
C LYS A 69 -4.87 -6.70 -10.98
N TYR A 70 -4.21 -5.76 -10.29
CA TYR A 70 -4.41 -4.33 -10.48
C TYR A 70 -3.23 -3.60 -11.13
N HIS A 71 -2.23 -4.34 -11.60
CA HIS A 71 -1.01 -3.80 -12.22
C HIS A 71 -0.29 -2.78 -11.30
N LEU A 72 -0.22 -3.09 -10.00
CA LEU A 72 0.46 -2.25 -9.02
C LEU A 72 1.97 -2.52 -9.01
N PRO A 73 2.81 -1.50 -8.72
CA PRO A 73 4.20 -1.73 -8.38
C PRO A 73 4.32 -2.48 -7.05
N SER A 74 5.47 -3.08 -6.79
CA SER A 74 5.77 -3.67 -5.48
C SER A 74 5.63 -2.64 -4.37
N ALA A 75 5.07 -3.09 -3.25
CA ALA A 75 4.92 -2.27 -2.07
C ALA A 75 6.23 -2.19 -1.27
N ILE A 76 6.39 -1.08 -0.56
CA ILE A 76 7.45 -0.90 0.44
C ILE A 76 6.81 -0.61 1.80
N SER A 77 7.51 -0.94 2.87
CA SER A 77 7.10 -0.61 4.23
C SER A 77 8.31 -0.60 5.16
N GLY A 78 8.23 0.21 6.22
CA GLY A 78 9.22 0.22 7.30
C GLY A 78 9.06 -0.94 8.28
N HIS A 79 8.04 -1.79 8.11
CA HIS A 79 7.62 -2.77 9.08
C HIS A 79 8.18 -4.18 8.78
N ASN A 80 8.79 -4.82 9.78
CA ASN A 80 9.28 -6.20 9.69
C ASN A 80 10.19 -6.47 8.47
N ASN A 81 9.94 -7.55 7.74
CA ASN A 81 10.78 -7.97 6.62
C ASN A 81 10.79 -6.96 5.47
N TYR A 82 9.73 -6.14 5.31
CA TYR A 82 9.71 -5.11 4.28
C TYR A 82 10.83 -4.07 4.47
N TYR A 83 11.18 -3.75 5.72
CA TYR A 83 12.32 -2.88 5.99
C TYR A 83 13.63 -3.49 5.46
N LEU A 84 13.79 -4.81 5.63
CA LEU A 84 14.97 -5.55 5.20
C LEU A 84 15.02 -5.73 3.68
N TRP A 85 13.86 -5.88 3.04
CA TRP A 85 13.74 -5.93 1.58
C TRP A 85 14.02 -4.58 0.92
N GLY A 86 13.87 -3.49 1.67
CA GLY A 86 14.30 -2.16 1.27
C GLY A 86 13.33 -1.47 0.31
N THR A 87 13.85 -0.51 -0.47
CA THR A 87 13.01 0.36 -1.31
C THR A 87 12.92 -0.07 -2.77
N HIS A 88 13.50 -1.21 -3.14
CA HIS A 88 13.52 -1.70 -4.53
C HIS A 88 14.03 -0.66 -5.55
N ALA A 89 15.12 0.04 -5.20
CA ALA A 89 15.72 1.14 -5.98
C ALA A 89 14.84 2.39 -6.17
N TRP A 90 13.69 2.48 -5.47
CA TRP A 90 12.93 3.72 -5.40
C TRP A 90 13.74 4.82 -4.71
N ASN A 91 13.65 6.03 -5.25
CA ASN A 91 14.56 7.15 -4.97
C ASN A 91 13.92 8.31 -4.20
N GLY A 92 12.67 8.19 -3.73
CA GLY A 92 11.98 9.30 -3.08
C GLY A 92 11.02 10.09 -3.97
N ALA A 93 10.80 9.68 -5.22
CA ALA A 93 10.01 10.45 -6.19
C ALA A 93 8.52 10.51 -5.85
N VAL A 94 7.75 9.42 -5.99
CA VAL A 94 6.31 9.45 -5.70
C VAL A 94 5.92 8.30 -4.78
N ILE A 95 5.13 8.60 -3.75
CA ILE A 95 4.57 7.64 -2.80
C ILE A 95 3.05 7.74 -2.81
N VAL A 96 2.39 6.60 -2.94
CA VAL A 96 0.99 6.43 -2.53
C VAL A 96 0.98 5.74 -1.16
N ARG A 97 0.67 6.50 -0.10
CA ARG A 97 0.71 6.04 1.29
C ARG A 97 -0.69 5.75 1.83
N ILE A 98 -0.84 4.61 2.48
CA ILE A 98 -2.07 4.17 3.14
C ILE A 98 -2.04 4.58 4.62
N GLY A 99 -3.14 5.07 5.18
CA GLY A 99 -3.39 5.16 6.62
C GLY A 99 -2.85 6.40 7.36
N ASP A 100 -1.81 7.06 6.86
CA ASP A 100 -1.21 8.21 7.57
C ASP A 100 -1.99 9.53 7.37
N LYS A 101 -1.75 10.51 8.24
CA LYS A 101 -2.32 11.86 8.11
C LYS A 101 -1.58 12.63 7.02
N VAL A 102 -2.32 13.26 6.11
CA VAL A 102 -1.73 14.09 5.03
C VAL A 102 -0.83 15.20 5.58
N GLN A 103 -1.11 15.71 6.79
CA GLN A 103 -0.30 16.74 7.46
C GLN A 103 1.13 16.26 7.75
N THR A 104 1.31 14.96 8.05
CA THR A 104 2.65 14.37 8.22
C THR A 104 3.43 14.45 6.91
N LEU A 105 2.80 14.05 5.81
CA LEU A 105 3.41 14.05 4.47
C LEU A 105 3.72 15.47 3.96
N LYS A 106 2.87 16.46 4.24
CA LYS A 106 3.13 17.86 3.85
C LYS A 106 4.44 18.42 4.43
N ARG A 107 4.90 17.90 5.57
CA ARG A 107 6.18 18.32 6.17
C ARG A 107 7.38 17.79 5.42
N ILE A 108 7.29 16.58 4.87
CA ILE A 108 8.42 15.85 4.28
C ILE A 108 8.41 15.79 2.75
N CYS A 109 7.29 16.12 2.10
CA CYS A 109 7.15 16.12 0.64
C CYS A 109 6.97 17.53 0.08
N GLU A 110 7.41 17.77 -1.15
CA GLU A 110 7.19 19.02 -1.87
C GLU A 110 5.70 19.25 -2.11
N ARG A 111 5.00 18.22 -2.56
CA ARG A 111 3.54 18.23 -2.75
C ARG A 111 2.92 17.01 -2.09
N ALA A 112 1.93 17.24 -1.24
CA ALA A 112 1.18 16.16 -0.59
C ALA A 112 -0.31 16.48 -0.47
N TYR A 113 -1.15 15.51 -0.80
CA TYR A 113 -2.61 15.62 -0.76
C TYR A 113 -3.25 14.26 -0.51
N GLN A 114 -4.44 14.26 0.08
CA GLN A 114 -5.27 13.06 0.20
C GLN A 114 -6.00 12.84 -1.12
N ALA A 115 -5.81 11.69 -1.75
CA ALA A 115 -6.40 11.36 -3.04
C ALA A 115 -7.68 10.53 -2.90
N ALA A 116 -7.80 9.72 -1.85
CA ALA A 116 -8.99 8.94 -1.57
C ALA A 116 -9.11 8.59 -0.07
N THR A 117 -10.23 7.99 0.29
CA THR A 117 -10.45 7.31 1.57
C THR A 117 -10.94 5.90 1.27
N ILE A 118 -10.30 4.90 1.85
CA ILE A 118 -10.73 3.50 1.74
C ILE A 118 -11.92 3.31 2.67
N VAL A 119 -13.10 3.04 2.10
CA VAL A 119 -14.32 2.75 2.86
C VAL A 119 -14.71 1.31 2.59
N SER A 120 -14.73 0.49 3.64
CA SER A 120 -14.99 -0.95 3.56
C SER A 120 -15.98 -1.35 4.66
N PRO A 121 -17.30 -1.36 4.39
CA PRO A 121 -18.34 -1.59 5.41
C PRO A 121 -18.22 -2.92 6.17
N ASN A 122 -17.63 -3.94 5.54
CA ASN A 122 -17.46 -5.28 6.10
C ASN A 122 -16.03 -5.54 6.62
N ALA A 123 -15.16 -4.53 6.59
CA ALA A 123 -13.80 -4.65 7.11
C ALA A 123 -13.77 -4.45 8.63
N MET A 124 -12.63 -4.79 9.24
CA MET A 124 -12.40 -4.43 10.63
C MET A 124 -12.44 -2.91 10.82
N PRO A 125 -12.88 -2.38 11.98
CA PRO A 125 -13.04 -0.94 12.19
C PRO A 125 -11.77 -0.11 11.93
N TYR A 126 -10.58 -0.69 12.15
CA TYR A 126 -9.28 -0.06 11.89
C TYR A 126 -8.73 -0.30 10.46
N LYS A 127 -9.51 -0.94 9.59
CA LYS A 127 -9.21 -1.19 8.16
C LYS A 127 -10.21 -0.50 7.22
N THR A 128 -11.04 0.39 7.76
CA THR A 128 -11.92 1.30 7.02
C THR A 128 -11.61 2.75 7.41
N ASP A 129 -12.08 3.68 6.60
CA ASP A 129 -11.86 5.13 6.73
C ASP A 129 -10.37 5.51 6.71
N LEU A 130 -9.57 4.68 6.04
CA LEU A 130 -8.13 4.90 5.91
C LEU A 130 -7.86 5.89 4.77
N PRO A 131 -7.16 7.01 5.03
CA PRO A 131 -6.79 7.93 3.97
C PRO A 131 -5.75 7.28 3.04
N VAL A 132 -5.90 7.54 1.74
CA VAL A 132 -4.88 7.24 0.74
C VAL A 132 -4.31 8.57 0.28
N ASN A 133 -3.05 8.80 0.65
CA ASN A 133 -2.37 10.06 0.37
C ASN A 133 -1.33 9.88 -0.72
N VAL A 134 -1.14 10.93 -1.50
CA VAL A 134 -0.08 11.04 -2.49
C VAL A 134 0.96 12.03 -1.95
N CYS A 135 2.22 11.60 -1.96
CA CYS A 135 3.39 12.42 -1.66
C CYS A 135 4.28 12.43 -2.90
N ILE A 136 4.66 13.63 -3.34
CA ILE A 136 5.45 13.85 -4.55
C ILE A 136 6.68 14.65 -4.13
N TYR A 137 7.81 14.06 -4.45
CA TYR A 137 9.19 14.38 -4.14
C TYR A 137 9.45 14.59 -2.64
N LEU A 138 10.26 13.72 -2.05
CA LEU A 138 10.77 13.93 -0.70
C LEU A 138 11.67 15.17 -0.67
N LYS A 139 11.44 16.05 0.30
CA LYS A 139 12.26 17.25 0.56
C LYS A 139 13.65 16.93 1.09
N VAL A 140 13.83 15.71 1.61
CA VAL A 140 15.11 15.23 2.13
C VAL A 140 15.46 13.89 1.48
N PRO A 141 16.75 13.53 1.39
CA PRO A 141 17.16 12.27 0.78
C PRO A 141 16.51 11.07 1.46
N LEU A 142 16.07 10.10 0.65
CA LEU A 142 15.47 8.85 1.15
C LEU A 142 16.36 8.15 2.19
N ALA A 143 17.67 8.16 1.99
CA ALA A 143 18.64 7.57 2.92
C ALA A 143 18.61 8.18 4.34
N GLN A 144 18.12 9.42 4.49
CA GLN A 144 17.96 10.04 5.81
C GLN A 144 16.64 9.65 6.49
N ILE A 145 15.59 9.38 5.70
CA ILE A 145 14.28 8.99 6.23
C ILE A 145 14.19 7.49 6.46
N TRP A 146 14.67 6.67 5.53
CA TRP A 146 14.48 5.22 5.57
C TRP A 146 14.86 4.58 6.92
N PRO A 147 16.01 4.91 7.55
CA PRO A 147 16.38 4.33 8.84
C PRO A 147 15.39 4.65 9.98
N SER A 148 14.69 5.78 9.92
CA SER A 148 13.71 6.18 10.94
C SER A 148 12.36 5.49 10.78
N LEU A 149 12.11 4.87 9.62
CA LEU A 149 10.90 4.10 9.36
C LEU A 149 10.98 2.66 9.89
N LYS A 150 12.13 2.24 10.43
CA LYS A 150 12.35 0.87 10.91
C LYS A 150 11.45 0.56 12.11
N GLU A 151 10.57 -0.42 11.93
CA GLU A 151 9.63 -0.87 12.95
C GLU A 151 9.59 -2.41 13.00
N TYR A 152 9.74 -2.96 14.21
CA TYR A 152 9.61 -4.39 14.50
C TYR A 152 8.61 -4.59 15.62
N ILE A 153 7.72 -5.56 15.46
CA ILE A 153 6.74 -5.98 16.47
C ILE A 153 6.86 -7.45 16.83
#